data_AF-A0A3N5SMT6-F1
#
_entry.id   AF-A0A3N5SMT6-F1
#
_cell.length_a   1.000
_cell.length_b   1.000
_cell.length_c   1.000
_cell.angle_alpha   90.00
_cell.angle_beta   90.00
_cell.angle_gamma   90.00
#
_symmetry.space_group_name_H-M   'P 1'
#
loop_
_entity.id
_entity.type
_entity.pdbx_description
1 polymer ?
#
loop_
_entity_poly.entity_id
_entity_poly.type
_entity_poly.pdbx_seq_one_letter_code
_entity_poly.pdbx_strand_id
1 'polypeptide(L)'
;MQTETPDSEKRIVVLVRLRATDVTGRRRLQLDRINGYRTAGDVAMLIAGMMDLPATSRYSLRDSERARMLLDDDPLGLQIDESVTPELVVIPHTHLG
;
A
#
# COMPACT_ATOMS: atom_id res chain seq x y z
N MET A 1 44.08 16.40 -8.85
CA MET A 1 42.82 16.80 -8.16
C MET A 1 41.71 15.96 -8.75
N GLN A 2 41.31 14.89 -8.06
CA GLN A 2 40.18 14.06 -8.47
C GLN A 2 38.93 14.69 -7.84
N THR A 3 37.96 15.04 -8.67
CA THR A 3 36.64 15.51 -8.24
C THR A 3 35.87 14.32 -7.68
N GLU A 4 35.71 14.29 -6.37
CA GLU A 4 34.78 13.39 -5.69
C GLU A 4 33.36 13.77 -6.14
N THR A 5 32.76 12.96 -7.03
CA THR A 5 31.32 12.96 -7.25
C THR A 5 30.69 12.54 -5.92
N PRO A 6 29.85 13.36 -5.27
CA PRO A 6 29.19 12.91 -4.05
C PRO A 6 28.31 11.71 -4.40
N ASP A 7 28.68 10.59 -3.80
CA ASP A 7 28.04 9.30 -3.96
C ASP A 7 26.57 9.39 -3.58
N SER A 8 25.78 8.66 -4.35
CA SER A 8 24.31 8.63 -4.40
C SER A 8 23.62 9.00 -3.10
N GLU A 9 22.68 9.97 -3.16
CA GLU A 9 21.66 10.18 -2.13
C GLU A 9 21.09 8.81 -1.74
N LYS A 10 21.43 8.33 -0.53
CA LYS A 10 20.71 7.25 0.11
C LYS A 10 19.29 7.75 0.32
N ARG A 11 18.42 7.55 -0.67
CA ARG A 11 16.98 7.71 -0.51
C ARG A 11 16.59 6.78 0.62
N ILE A 12 16.33 7.35 1.78
CA ILE A 12 15.83 6.61 2.94
C ILE A 12 14.53 5.98 2.45
N VAL A 13 14.52 4.66 2.24
CA VAL A 13 13.29 3.95 1.89
C VAL A 13 12.57 3.67 3.20
N VAL A 14 11.44 4.34 3.42
CA VAL A 14 10.55 3.99 4.52
C VAL A 14 9.89 2.67 4.14
N LEU A 15 10.22 1.61 4.89
CA LEU A 15 9.67 0.28 4.69
C LEU A 15 8.63 0.00 5.76
N VAL A 16 7.41 -0.28 5.33
CA VAL A 16 6.29 -0.56 6.21
C VAL A 16 5.92 -2.03 6.15
N ARG A 17 5.49 -2.59 7.28
CA ARG A 17 4.85 -3.91 7.36
C ARG A 17 3.35 -3.71 7.45
N LEU A 18 2.57 -4.52 6.73
CA LEU A 18 1.11 -4.47 6.78
C LEU A 18 0.47 -5.84 6.57
N ARG A 19 -0.79 -5.95 6.94
CA ARG A 19 -1.68 -7.05 6.55
C ARG A 19 -2.75 -6.52 5.63
N ALA A 20 -3.14 -7.32 4.66
CA ALA A 20 -4.23 -6.99 3.76
C ALA A 20 -5.22 -8.15 3.64
N THR A 21 -6.49 -7.82 3.45
CA THR A 21 -7.56 -8.75 3.12
C THR A 21 -8.42 -8.22 1.99
N ASP A 22 -9.00 -9.09 1.18
CA ASP A 22 -10.06 -8.68 0.24
C ASP A 22 -11.40 -8.45 0.96
N VAL A 23 -12.36 -7.82 0.27
CA VAL A 23 -13.71 -7.55 0.82
C VAL A 23 -14.48 -8.81 1.25
N THR A 24 -14.15 -9.99 0.72
CA THR A 24 -14.81 -11.24 1.12
C THR A 24 -14.18 -11.87 2.37
N GLY A 25 -13.02 -11.37 2.82
CA GLY A 25 -12.27 -11.92 3.95
C GLY A 25 -11.57 -13.25 3.66
N ARG A 26 -11.64 -13.75 2.43
CA ARG A 26 -11.15 -15.08 2.03
C ARG A 26 -9.69 -15.06 1.61
N ARG A 27 -9.24 -13.96 1.01
CA ARG A 27 -7.86 -13.78 0.54
C ARG A 27 -7.16 -12.83 1.49
N ARG A 28 -6.07 -13.32 2.10
CA ARG A 28 -5.28 -12.58 3.09
C ARG A 28 -3.82 -12.59 2.67
N LEU A 29 -3.14 -11.47 2.90
CA LEU A 29 -1.73 -11.29 2.58
C LEU A 29 -1.04 -10.57 3.73
N GLN A 30 0.16 -11.00 4.08
CA GLN A 30 1.06 -10.23 4.94
C GLN A 30 2.23 -9.75 4.08
N LEU A 31 2.49 -8.45 4.13
CA LEU A 31 3.64 -7.82 3.49
C LEU A 31 4.59 -7.32 4.56
N ASP A 32 5.80 -7.88 4.61
CA ASP A 32 6.78 -7.51 5.62
C ASP A 32 7.53 -6.22 5.31
N ARG A 33 7.64 -5.87 4.02
CA ARG A 33 8.35 -4.68 3.55
C ARG A 33 7.68 -4.14 2.30
N ILE A 34 7.00 -3.00 2.43
CA ILE A 34 6.52 -2.19 1.32
C ILE A 34 7.04 -0.77 1.42
N ASN A 35 7.36 -0.14 0.29
CA ASN A 35 7.80 1.24 0.27
C ASN A 35 6.64 2.18 0.64
N GLY A 36 6.70 2.81 1.82
CA GLY A 36 5.70 3.73 2.34
C GLY A 36 5.54 5.03 1.55
N TYR A 37 6.50 5.38 0.68
CA TYR A 37 6.38 6.52 -0.23
C TYR A 37 5.54 6.22 -1.48
N ARG A 38 5.19 4.96 -1.74
CA ARG A 38 4.23 4.64 -2.80
C ARG A 38 2.85 5.12 -2.40
N THR A 39 2.08 5.56 -3.39
CA THR A 39 0.70 6.01 -3.17
C THR A 39 -0.16 4.84 -2.70
N ALA A 40 -1.21 5.11 -1.93
CA ALA A 40 -2.09 4.06 -1.44
C ALA A 40 -2.76 3.29 -2.60
N GLY A 41 -3.08 3.97 -3.71
CA GLY A 41 -3.65 3.34 -4.91
C GLY A 41 -2.67 2.38 -5.61
N ASP A 42 -1.40 2.76 -5.75
CA ASP A 42 -0.37 1.85 -6.31
C ASP A 42 -0.19 0.61 -5.45
N VAL A 43 -0.22 0.79 -4.12
CA VAL A 43 -0.15 -0.31 -3.17
C VAL A 43 -1.39 -1.18 -3.24
N ALA A 44 -2.58 -0.59 -3.38
CA ALA A 44 -3.83 -1.32 -3.54
C ALA A 44 -3.79 -2.25 -4.77
N MET A 45 -3.35 -1.72 -5.92
CA MET A 45 -3.20 -2.48 -7.16
C MET A 45 -2.18 -3.62 -7.02
N LEU A 46 -1.04 -3.35 -6.36
CA LEU A 46 -0.02 -4.37 -6.11
C LEU A 46 -0.56 -5.50 -5.23
N ILE A 47 -1.22 -5.17 -4.12
CA ILE A 47 -1.83 -6.17 -3.23
C ILE A 47 -2.91 -6.96 -3.96
N ALA A 48 -3.78 -6.29 -4.73
CA ALA A 48 -4.81 -6.93 -5.53
C ALA A 48 -4.22 -7.94 -6.52
N GLY A 49 -3.13 -7.58 -7.21
CA GLY A 49 -2.40 -8.49 -8.09
C GLY A 49 -1.78 -9.68 -7.36
N MET A 50 -1.15 -9.46 -6.19
CA MET A 50 -0.59 -10.54 -5.37
C MET A 50 -1.65 -11.49 -4.81
N MET A 51 -2.86 -10.97 -4.58
CA MET A 51 -4.02 -11.75 -4.17
C MET A 51 -4.75 -12.41 -5.33
N ASP A 52 -4.34 -12.21 -6.60
CA ASP A 52 -5.06 -12.71 -7.78
C ASP A 52 -6.53 -12.25 -7.78
N LEU A 53 -6.76 -10.96 -7.50
CA LEU A 53 -8.05 -10.32 -7.65
C LEU A 53 -8.28 -9.91 -9.12
N PRO A 54 -9.55 -9.77 -9.57
CA PRO A 54 -9.85 -9.41 -10.95
C PRO A 54 -9.12 -8.15 -11.46
N ALA A 55 -8.43 -8.27 -12.59
CA ALA A 55 -7.61 -7.19 -13.18
C ALA A 55 -8.41 -6.06 -13.85
N THR A 56 -9.72 -6.00 -13.65
CA THR A 56 -10.62 -5.07 -14.35
C THR A 56 -11.05 -3.88 -13.50
N SER A 57 -10.51 -3.74 -12.28
CA SER A 57 -10.92 -2.72 -11.33
C SER A 57 -9.70 -1.96 -10.78
N ARG A 58 -9.85 -0.64 -10.65
CA ARG A 58 -9.04 0.12 -9.69
C ARG A 58 -9.39 -0.38 -8.28
N TYR A 59 -8.42 -0.35 -7.38
CA TYR A 59 -8.62 -0.73 -5.99
C TYR A 59 -8.22 0.42 -5.08
N SER A 60 -8.91 0.53 -3.95
CA SER A 60 -8.53 1.38 -2.83
C SER A 60 -8.23 0.55 -1.60
N LEU A 61 -7.55 1.17 -0.64
CA LEU A 61 -7.31 0.59 0.68
C LEU A 61 -8.20 1.25 1.72
N ARG A 62 -8.74 0.45 2.61
CA ARG A 62 -9.41 0.90 3.83
C ARG A 62 -8.61 0.42 5.03
N ASP A 63 -8.32 1.32 5.96
CA ASP A 63 -7.82 0.96 7.28
C ASP A 63 -8.98 0.33 8.08
N SER A 64 -8.84 -0.95 8.43
CA SER A 64 -9.87 -1.71 9.14
C SER A 64 -10.04 -1.20 10.58
N GLU A 65 -8.92 -0.94 11.27
CA GLU A 65 -8.90 -0.51 12.67
C GLU A 65 -9.48 0.88 12.85
N ARG A 66 -9.12 1.80 11.95
CA ARG A 66 -9.61 3.20 11.97
C ARG A 66 -10.90 3.40 11.19
N ALA A 67 -11.42 2.35 10.54
CA ALA A 67 -12.62 2.35 9.73
C ALA A 67 -12.67 3.48 8.66
N ARG A 68 -11.54 3.83 8.04
CA ARG A 68 -11.43 4.93 7.06
C ARG A 68 -10.82 4.48 5.73
N MET A 69 -11.26 5.12 4.64
CA MET A 69 -10.59 4.98 3.35
C MET A 69 -9.26 5.73 3.37
N LEU A 70 -8.24 5.14 2.76
CA LEU A 70 -7.01 5.83 2.42
C LEU A 70 -7.22 6.61 1.12
N LEU A 71 -6.52 7.73 0.99
CA LEU A 71 -6.50 8.57 -0.20
C LEU A 71 -5.53 7.96 -1.21
N ASP A 72 -6.05 7.58 -2.38
CA ASP A 72 -5.32 6.79 -3.37
C ASP A 72 -4.06 7.49 -3.90
N ASP A 73 -4.06 8.82 -3.98
CA ASP A 73 -2.97 9.63 -4.53
C ASP A 73 -1.89 10.00 -3.48
N ASP A 74 -2.18 9.78 -2.20
CA ASP A 74 -1.26 10.14 -1.11
C ASP A 74 -0.35 8.95 -0.73
N PRO A 75 0.90 9.21 -0.30
CA PRO A 75 1.79 8.17 0.19
C PRO A 75 1.17 7.33 1.31
N LEU A 76 1.33 6.00 1.22
CA LEU A 76 0.76 5.07 2.20
C LEU A 76 1.23 5.38 3.62
N GLY A 77 2.55 5.59 3.81
CA GLY A 77 3.17 5.78 5.13
C GLY A 77 2.66 7.02 5.87
N LEU A 78 2.16 8.03 5.16
CA LEU A 78 1.56 9.22 5.78
C LEU A 78 0.16 8.97 6.33
N GLN A 79 -0.47 7.86 5.96
CA GLN A 79 -1.87 7.57 6.24
C GLN A 79 -2.07 6.38 7.18
N ILE A 80 -1.04 5.58 7.43
CA ILE A 80 -1.11 4.41 8.31
C ILE A 80 -0.24 4.62 9.55
N ASP A 81 -0.53 3.86 10.59
CA ASP A 81 0.32 3.82 11.76
C ASP A 81 1.44 2.81 11.58
N GLU A 82 2.64 3.30 11.26
CA GLU A 82 3.81 2.45 11.05
C GLU A 82 4.37 1.86 12.36
N SER A 83 3.91 2.32 13.53
CA SER A 83 4.31 1.75 14.83
C SER A 83 3.66 0.40 15.13
N VAL A 84 2.61 0.06 14.36
CA VAL A 84 1.91 -1.23 14.42
C VAL A 84 1.95 -1.92 13.06
N THR A 85 1.30 -3.09 12.95
CA THR A 85 1.07 -3.76 11.66
C THR A 85 -0.38 -3.52 11.24
N PRO A 86 -0.68 -2.46 10.46
CA PRO A 86 -2.05 -2.11 10.11
C PRO A 86 -2.73 -3.21 9.30
N GLU A 87 -4.02 -3.40 9.56
CA GLU A 87 -4.90 -4.30 8.80
C GLU A 87 -5.69 -3.50 7.77
N LEU A 88 -5.36 -3.71 6.49
CA LEU A 88 -5.98 -3.02 5.37
C LEU A 88 -6.97 -3.93 4.63
N VAL A 89 -8.07 -3.36 4.17
CA VAL A 89 -9.04 -4.03 3.29
C VAL A 89 -8.88 -3.48 1.88
N VAL A 90 -8.69 -4.38 0.92
CA VAL A 90 -8.60 -4.06 -0.52
C VAL A 90 -10.01 -4.02 -1.09
N ILE A 91 -10.44 -2.85 -1.55
CA ILE A 91 -11.81 -2.60 -2.00
C ILE A 91 -11.79 -2.26 -3.51
N PRO A 92 -12.51 -3.01 -4.37
CA PRO A 92 -12.62 -2.63 -5.78
C PRO A 92 -13.42 -1.34 -5.91
N HIS A 93 -12.98 -0.45 -6.79
CA HIS A 93 -13.80 0.63 -7.32
C HIS A 93 -14.90 -0.02 -8.14
N THR A 94 -16.07 -0.24 -7.55
CA THR A 94 -17.25 -0.57 -8.31
C THR A 94 -17.63 0.66 -9.12
N HIS A 95 -17.38 0.62 -10.44
CA HIS A 95 -18.26 1.37 -11.33
C HIS A 95 -19.63 0.71 -11.15
N LEU A 96 -20.52 1.37 -10.42
CA LEU A 96 -21.95 1.10 -10.55
C LEU A 96 -22.29 1.52 -11.99
N GLY A 97 -22.19 0.56 -12.90
CA GLY A 97 -22.66 0.69 -14.27
C GLY A 97 -24.17 0.84 -14.32
#